data_AF-X1UYZ7-F1
#
_entry.id   AF-X1UYZ7-F1
#
_cell.length_a   1.000
_cell.length_b   1.000
_cell.length_c   1.000
_cell.angle_alpha   90.00
_cell.angle_beta   90.00
_cell.angle_gamma   90.00
#
_symmetry.space_group_name_H-M   'P 1'
#
loop_
_entity.id
_entity.type
_entity.pdbx_description
1 polymer ?
#
loop_
_entity_poly.entity_id
_entity_poly.type
_entity_poly.pdbx_seq_one_letter_code
_entity_poly.pdbx_strand_id
1 'polypeptide(L)'
;DIRKVKLASLRKEISIVSQETILFNGSIRNNIAYGKIEASDKEVISAAKQANAHNFIIGQRDGYDTQVGERGVKLSGGERQRIAIARAIIRDPRILILDEATSSL
;
A
#
# COMPACT_ATOMS: atom_id res chain seq x y z
N ASP A 1 -6.33 -19.24 20.67
CA ASP A 1 -4.86 -19.38 20.71
C ASP A 1 -4.34 -19.39 19.27
N ILE A 2 -3.50 -18.42 18.90
CA ILE A 2 -2.93 -18.29 17.55
C ILE A 2 -2.06 -19.49 17.16
N ARG A 3 -1.54 -20.25 18.14
CA ARG A 3 -0.72 -21.45 17.91
C ARG A 3 -1.53 -22.62 17.33
N LYS A 4 -2.87 -22.54 17.37
CA LYS A 4 -3.78 -23.62 16.95
C LYS A 4 -4.43 -23.37 15.58
N VAL A 5 -4.18 -22.24 14.94
CA VAL A 5 -4.76 -21.89 13.62
C VAL A 5 -3.76 -22.08 12.49
N LYS A 6 -4.25 -22.33 11.27
CA LYS A 6 -3.39 -22.41 10.08
C LYS A 6 -2.78 -21.03 9.81
N LEU A 7 -1.45 -20.98 9.74
CA LEU A 7 -0.70 -19.73 9.52
C LEU A 7 -1.17 -18.96 8.28
N ALA A 8 -1.50 -19.65 7.19
CA ALA A 8 -2.01 -19.04 5.97
C ALA A 8 -3.38 -18.36 6.17
N SER A 9 -4.26 -18.92 7.02
CA SER A 9 -5.54 -18.31 7.36
C SER A 9 -5.32 -17.07 8.23
N LEU A 10 -4.49 -17.18 9.27
CA LEU A 10 -4.17 -16.03 10.12
C LEU A 10 -3.58 -14.86 9.33
N ARG A 11 -2.64 -15.13 8.42
CA ARG A 11 -2.01 -14.11 7.58
C ARG A 11 -2.97 -13.44 6.59
N LYS A 12 -4.09 -14.07 6.23
CA LYS A 12 -5.11 -13.44 5.36
C LYS A 12 -5.93 -12.38 6.10
N GLU A 13 -6.10 -12.56 7.41
CA GLU A 13 -6.89 -11.64 8.25
C GLU A 13 -6.09 -10.42 8.72
N ILE A 14 -4.75 -10.43 8.55
CA ILE A 14 -3.84 -9.40 9.08
C ILE A 14 -3.06 -8.75 7.93
N SER A 15 -3.01 -7.41 7.93
CA SER A 15 -2.04 -6.63 7.16
C SER A 15 -1.14 -5.82 8.09
N ILE A 16 0.11 -5.61 7.67
CA ILE A 16 1.12 -4.88 8.44
C ILE A 16 1.69 -3.78 7.56
N VAL A 17 1.82 -2.57 8.12
CA VAL A 17 2.56 -1.45 7.54
C VAL A 17 3.77 -1.18 8.43
N SER A 18 4.97 -1.42 7.91
CA SER A 18 6.25 -1.21 8.59
C SER A 18 6.75 0.23 8.47
N GLN A 19 7.61 0.64 9.41
CA GLN A 19 8.31 1.93 9.41
C GLN A 19 9.02 2.22 8.09
N GLU A 20 9.79 1.26 7.59
CA GLU A 20 10.39 1.34 6.26
C GLU A 20 9.40 0.83 5.21
N THR A 21 8.87 1.76 4.42
CA THR A 21 8.07 1.40 3.25
C THR A 21 8.96 1.15 2.04
N ILE A 22 8.94 -0.10 1.57
CA ILE A 22 9.54 -0.48 0.30
C ILE A 22 8.50 -0.36 -0.83
N LEU A 23 8.88 0.37 -1.88
CA LEU A 23 8.18 0.38 -3.15
C LEU A 23 8.91 -0.53 -4.13
N PHE A 24 8.15 -1.36 -4.83
CA PHE A 24 8.67 -2.19 -5.91
C PHE A 24 8.86 -1.33 -7.16
N ASN A 25 9.84 -1.71 -7.99
CA ASN A 25 10.00 -1.14 -9.32
C ASN A 25 8.73 -1.40 -10.15
N GLY A 26 8.05 -0.34 -10.59
CA GLY A 26 6.80 -0.42 -11.34
C GLY A 26 5.91 0.79 -11.10
N SER A 27 4.67 0.74 -11.57
CA SER A 27 3.73 1.86 -11.39
C SER A 27 3.25 1.98 -9.93
N ILE A 28 2.75 3.16 -9.56
CA ILE A 28 2.02 3.37 -8.30
C ILE A 28 0.82 2.41 -8.22
N ARG A 29 0.09 2.22 -9.34
CA ARG A 29 -1.00 1.24 -9.46
C ARG A 29 -0.57 -0.15 -9.04
N ASN A 30 0.53 -0.67 -9.60
CA ASN A 30 1.03 -2.01 -9.30
C ASN A 30 1.47 -2.13 -7.83
N ASN A 31 2.05 -1.07 -7.29
CA ASN A 31 2.45 -1.04 -5.89
C ASN A 31 1.27 -1.14 -4.92
N ILE A 32 0.13 -0.52 -5.24
CA ILE A 32 -1.09 -0.65 -4.44
C ILE A 32 -1.73 -2.01 -4.67
N ALA A 33 -1.93 -2.41 -5.94
CA ALA A 33 -2.51 -3.68 -6.34
C ALA A 33 -1.73 -4.90 -5.82
N TYR A 34 -0.47 -4.75 -5.44
CA TYR A 34 0.30 -5.82 -4.80
C TYR A 34 -0.38 -6.42 -3.55
N GLY A 35 -1.22 -5.65 -2.85
CA GLY A 35 -2.01 -6.16 -1.72
C GLY A 35 -3.12 -7.15 -2.11
N LYS A 36 -3.56 -7.10 -3.38
CA LYS A 36 -4.61 -7.96 -3.97
C LYS A 36 -4.39 -8.03 -5.49
N ILE A 37 -3.75 -9.11 -5.97
CA ILE A 37 -3.29 -9.27 -7.36
C ILE A 37 -4.39 -9.01 -8.39
N GLU A 38 -5.61 -9.49 -8.13
CA GLU A 38 -6.78 -9.33 -9.01
C GLU A 38 -7.62 -8.07 -8.69
N ALA A 39 -7.01 -7.04 -8.10
CA ALA A 39 -7.71 -5.81 -7.78
C ALA A 39 -8.08 -5.04 -9.06
N SER A 40 -9.35 -4.65 -9.14
CA SER A 40 -9.83 -3.72 -10.15
C SER A 40 -9.28 -2.31 -9.94
N ASP A 41 -9.24 -1.51 -11.01
CA ASP A 41 -8.83 -0.09 -10.91
C ASP A 41 -9.67 0.70 -9.90
N LYS A 42 -10.95 0.36 -9.76
CA LYS A 42 -11.84 0.99 -8.79
C LYS A 42 -11.40 0.70 -7.35
N GLU A 43 -10.96 -0.53 -7.06
CA GLU A 43 -10.44 -0.90 -5.75
C GLU A 43 -9.12 -0.21 -5.46
N VAL A 44 -8.22 -0.12 -6.45
CA VAL A 44 -6.96 0.62 -6.32
C VAL A 44 -7.21 2.09 -6.01
N ILE A 45 -8.12 2.74 -6.74
CA ILE A 45 -8.48 4.14 -6.50
C ILE A 45 -9.15 4.31 -5.13
N SER A 46 -10.05 3.40 -4.74
CA SER A 46 -10.70 3.43 -3.43
C SER A 46 -9.69 3.31 -2.28
N ALA A 47 -8.78 2.34 -2.35
CA ALA A 47 -7.73 2.16 -1.35
C ALA A 47 -6.79 3.37 -1.29
N ALA A 48 -6.43 3.95 -2.44
CA ALA A 48 -5.65 5.17 -2.49
C ALA A 48 -6.37 6.38 -1.86
N LYS A 49 -7.70 6.50 -2.02
CA LYS A 49 -8.48 7.55 -1.38
C LYS A 49 -8.53 7.37 0.13
N GLN A 50 -8.78 6.15 0.61
CA GLN A 50 -8.80 5.83 2.04
C GLN A 50 -7.44 6.08 2.71
N ALA A 51 -6.34 5.85 1.99
CA ALA A 51 -4.98 6.15 2.46
C ALA A 51 -4.55 7.62 2.28
N ASN A 52 -5.46 8.51 1.86
CA ASN A 52 -5.15 9.92 1.52
C ASN A 52 -4.03 10.08 0.46
N ALA A 53 -3.90 9.09 -0.42
CA ALA A 53 -2.88 9.06 -1.48
C ALA A 53 -3.39 9.62 -2.81
N HIS A 54 -4.70 9.54 -3.07
CA HIS A 54 -5.28 9.84 -4.37
C HIS A 54 -4.85 11.20 -4.94
N ASN A 55 -4.92 12.27 -4.15
CA ASN A 55 -4.68 13.63 -4.63
C ASN A 55 -3.25 13.85 -5.12
N PHE A 56 -2.25 13.31 -4.43
CA PHE A 56 -0.86 13.45 -4.90
C PHE A 56 -0.59 12.56 -6.11
N ILE A 57 -1.22 11.38 -6.19
CA ILE A 57 -1.06 10.45 -7.31
C ILE A 57 -1.59 11.10 -8.59
N ILE A 58 -2.80 11.67 -8.56
CA ILE A 58 -3.37 12.34 -9.76
C ILE A 58 -2.65 13.63 -10.14
N GLY A 59 -1.89 14.23 -9.20
CA GLY A 59 -1.05 15.39 -9.48
C GLY A 59 0.27 15.04 -10.19
N GLN A 60 0.65 13.77 -10.26
CA GLN A 60 1.79 13.31 -11.04
C GLN A 60 1.47 13.38 -12.54
N ARG A 61 2.50 13.60 -13.38
CA ARG A 61 2.35 13.69 -14.85
C ARG A 61 1.62 12.47 -15.44
N ASP A 62 1.96 11.29 -14.96
CA ASP A 62 1.45 10.01 -15.48
C ASP A 62 0.43 9.36 -14.51
N GLY A 63 -0.04 10.12 -13.51
CA GLY A 63 -1.05 9.66 -12.56
C GLY A 63 -0.67 8.35 -11.84
N TYR A 64 -1.60 7.40 -11.81
CA TYR A 64 -1.40 6.05 -11.26
C TYR A 64 -0.37 5.21 -12.03
N ASP A 65 -0.08 5.56 -13.28
CA ASP A 65 0.87 4.83 -14.13
C ASP A 65 2.30 5.38 -14.01
N THR A 66 2.48 6.42 -13.18
CA THR A 66 3.78 6.94 -12.75
C THR A 66 4.66 5.83 -12.19
N GLN A 67 5.86 5.68 -12.76
CA GLN A 67 6.83 4.67 -12.37
C GLN A 67 7.56 5.11 -11.09
N VAL A 68 7.67 4.21 -10.12
CA VAL A 68 8.36 4.39 -8.82
C VAL A 68 9.35 3.25 -8.60
N GLY A 69 10.18 3.38 -7.56
CA GLY A 69 11.27 2.45 -7.25
C GLY A 69 12.64 3.07 -7.53
N GLU A 70 13.68 2.24 -7.69
CA GLU A 70 15.07 2.70 -7.80
C GLU A 70 15.34 3.63 -8.98
N ARG A 71 14.64 3.43 -10.11
CA ARG A 71 14.77 4.22 -11.34
C ARG A 71 13.55 5.09 -11.66
N GLY A 72 12.57 5.12 -10.76
CA GLY A 72 11.33 5.86 -10.94
C GLY A 72 11.35 7.25 -10.29
N VAL A 73 10.18 7.89 -10.25
CA VAL A 73 9.97 9.11 -9.48
C VAL A 73 10.25 8.85 -8.01
N LYS A 74 11.05 9.73 -7.39
CA LYS A 74 11.30 9.71 -5.96
C LYS A 74 10.10 10.31 -5.24
N LEU A 75 9.41 9.49 -4.46
CA LEU A 75 8.35 9.91 -3.56
C LEU A 75 8.93 10.32 -2.20
N SER A 76 8.34 11.31 -1.55
CA SER A 76 8.62 11.65 -0.16
C SER A 76 8.32 10.49 0.80
N GLY A 77 8.84 10.55 2.03
CA GLY A 77 8.58 9.52 3.05
C GLY A 77 7.08 9.29 3.28
N GLY A 78 6.32 10.37 3.50
CA GLY A 78 4.87 10.31 3.70
C GLY A 78 4.10 9.81 2.48
N GLU A 79 4.52 10.12 1.25
CA GLU A 79 3.87 9.57 0.04
C GLU A 79 4.11 8.06 -0.08
N ARG A 80 5.34 7.58 0.18
CA ARG A 80 5.63 6.14 0.22
C ARG A 80 4.75 5.46 1.26
N GLN A 81 4.71 6.00 2.47
CA GLN A 81 3.89 5.47 3.55
C GLN A 81 2.41 5.38 3.18
N ARG A 82 1.84 6.42 2.56
CA ARG A 82 0.44 6.38 2.08
C ARG A 82 0.21 5.31 1.01
N ILE A 83 1.17 5.03 0.14
CA ILE A 83 1.10 3.88 -0.78
C ILE A 83 1.14 2.55 -0.01
N ALA A 84 1.96 2.43 1.03
CA ALA A 84 2.01 1.25 1.88
C ALA A 84 0.66 0.99 2.57
N ILE A 85 0.05 2.05 3.10
CA ILE A 85 -1.26 2.00 3.74
C ILE A 85 -2.32 1.59 2.71
N ALA A 86 -2.32 2.17 1.50
CA ALA A 86 -3.24 1.75 0.44
C ALA A 86 -3.07 0.27 0.07
N ARG A 87 -1.83 -0.23 -0.02
CA ARG A 87 -1.52 -1.65 -0.24
C ARG A 87 -2.02 -2.54 0.89
N ALA A 88 -2.02 -2.06 2.13
CA ALA A 88 -2.57 -2.81 3.27
C ALA A 88 -4.11 -2.80 3.26
N ILE A 89 -4.73 -1.67 2.91
CA ILE A 89 -6.19 -1.46 2.86
C ILE A 89 -6.83 -2.30 1.74
N ILE A 90 -6.23 -2.37 0.56
CA ILE A 90 -6.85 -3.08 -0.58
C ILE A 90 -7.03 -4.58 -0.34
N ARG A 91 -6.30 -5.13 0.64
CA ARG A 91 -6.42 -6.51 1.08
C ARG A 91 -7.68 -6.76 1.93
N ASP A 92 -8.32 -5.69 2.39
CA ASP A 92 -9.47 -5.70 3.30
C ASP A 92 -9.24 -6.58 4.55
N PRO A 93 -8.16 -6.32 5.33
CA PRO A 93 -7.83 -7.14 6.49
C PRO A 93 -8.78 -6.83 7.65
N ARG A 94 -9.11 -7.84 8.46
CA ARG A 94 -9.82 -7.63 9.73
C ARG A 94 -8.98 -6.91 10.77
N ILE A 95 -7.66 -7.07 10.69
CA ILE A 95 -6.70 -6.45 11.61
C ILE A 95 -5.61 -5.75 10.79
N LEU A 96 -5.47 -4.45 10.98
CA LEU A 96 -4.39 -3.64 10.42
C LEU A 96 -3.42 -3.25 11.52
N ILE A 97 -2.15 -3.63 11.36
CA ILE A 97 -1.06 -3.28 12.27
C ILE A 97 -0.25 -2.15 11.64
N LEU A 98 -0.10 -1.05 12.36
CA LEU A 98 0.73 0.09 11.99
C LEU A 98 1.94 0.11 12.92
N ASP A 99 3.09 -0.28 12.40
CA ASP A 99 4.33 -0.33 13.18
C ASP A 99 5.17 0.92 12.89
N GLU A 100 5.21 1.83 13.86
CA GLU A 100 5.90 3.13 13.79
C GLU A 100 5.60 3.94 12.52
N ALA A 101 4.40 3.77 11.94
CA ALA A 101 4.09 4.30 10.62
C ALA A 101 4.31 5.83 10.56
N THR A 102 4.10 6.57 11.65
CA THR A 102 4.21 8.04 11.68
C THR A 102 5.57 8.60 12.10
N SER A 103 6.58 7.77 12.41
CA SER A 103 7.86 8.26 12.95
C SER A 103 8.72 9.04 11.96
N SER A 104 8.33 9.08 10.67
CA SER A 104 9.05 9.76 9.58
C SER A 104 8.33 10.98 8.99
N LEU A 105 7.23 11.41 9.62
CA LEU A 105 6.49 12.64 9.28
C LEU A 105 7.08 13.87 9.97
#